data_AF-A0A540X201-F1
#
_entry.id   AF-A0A540X201-F1
#
_cell.length_a   1.000
_cell.length_b   1.000
_cell.length_c   1.000
_cell.angle_alpha   90.00
_cell.angle_beta   90.00
_cell.angle_gamma   90.00
#
_symmetry.space_group_name_H-M   'P 1'
#
loop_
_entity.id
_entity.type
_entity.pdbx_description
1 polymer ?
#
loop_
_entity_poly.entity_id
_entity_poly.type
_entity_poly.pdbx_seq_one_letter_code
_entity_poly.pdbx_strand_id
1 'polypeptide(L)'
;MSFLPGTMCVVWLAGCGGGASPVERDSQATGQTLLADDAVLVTRTTRFYTSVGIAERAEDLSENPPEIHVYDGARFSRITGSAVPGGWRFMGVPRGEYYLRSDSGTRVDILTSARHVDLGVGSRGRLDAVYAGVDWSPARLDLRNLSPWVPVTGDYQRGSSLQVVSSQLDLSGSLLLFKDVPEGATSIVTDEAEMLSFGRSGIPVFQSDQGDRLYVNQLSEFIAGGMPDGTRVGYSAVDRSVELEPIDFAPDWETPMPITGVLQPLEPREVTLDWRLSEFSRLAVEGHPRASLVLSYLEIRPAPHSPADGWFGHAGELLSMSLPPGAATDFTGRLRFGNPYPSDWGVVGRLAQSYAYPSPLPSNPASSVQLTGHYFAIDVLENLTSGPVVPRLSPPRSLRIDRKQASSSNEVGSLHPVISWVPPAVGKPTGYEVRVTRIHPRLGLTLNMGNIYVPGSVRELRLPPGKLERGTYNFVKVTAIEAPHWDVEHAPLRTLESVPYHSAAAFGSLFFVP
;
A
#
# COMPACT_ATOMS: atom_id res chain seq x y z
N MET A 1 -24.89 61.38 12.08
CA MET A 1 -25.65 60.65 13.12
C MET A 1 -24.94 59.34 13.34
N SER A 2 -24.18 59.28 14.43
CA SER A 2 -23.30 58.17 14.82
C SER A 2 -24.04 57.25 15.76
N PHE A 3 -23.90 55.93 15.58
CA PHE A 3 -24.15 54.95 16.64
C PHE A 3 -23.10 53.84 16.59
N LEU A 4 -22.36 53.73 17.70
CA LEU A 4 -21.50 52.61 18.08
C LEU A 4 -22.37 51.39 18.44
N PRO A 5 -21.81 50.18 18.34
CA PRO A 5 -21.43 49.43 19.55
C PRO A 5 -20.03 48.79 19.36
N GLY A 6 -19.24 48.41 20.35
CA GLY A 6 -19.51 48.00 21.73
C GLY A 6 -18.52 46.86 22.00
N THR A 7 -17.36 47.21 22.55
CA THR A 7 -16.21 46.33 22.78
C THR A 7 -16.44 45.46 24.01
N MET A 8 -16.44 44.13 23.87
CA MET A 8 -16.33 43.20 24.99
C MET A 8 -14.89 42.70 25.12
N CYS A 9 -14.21 43.11 26.19
CA CYS A 9 -13.00 42.47 26.70
C CYS A 9 -13.39 41.18 27.43
N VAL A 10 -12.88 40.04 26.98
CA VAL A 10 -12.84 38.82 27.79
C VAL A 10 -11.39 38.59 28.19
N VAL A 11 -11.14 38.72 29.49
CA VAL A 11 -9.88 38.36 30.16
C VAL A 11 -9.94 36.87 30.45
N TRP A 12 -9.00 36.07 29.92
CA TRP A 12 -8.73 34.72 30.41
C TRP A 12 -7.35 34.68 31.07
N LEU A 13 -7.38 34.29 32.35
CA LEU A 13 -6.22 34.09 33.20
C LEU A 13 -5.45 32.85 32.76
N ALA A 14 -4.14 33.01 32.65
CA ALA A 14 -3.17 31.94 32.44
C ALA A 14 -3.11 31.01 33.67
N GLY A 15 -3.38 29.72 33.45
CA GLY A 15 -3.03 28.65 34.37
C GLY A 15 -1.88 27.83 33.77
N CYS A 16 -0.67 27.99 34.31
CA CYS A 16 0.46 27.14 34.00
C CYS A 16 0.26 25.75 34.63
N GLY A 17 -0.21 24.79 33.85
CA GLY A 17 -0.13 23.36 34.13
C GLY A 17 0.74 22.70 33.08
N GLY A 18 1.82 22.03 33.49
CA GLY A 18 2.76 21.35 32.60
C GLY A 18 2.03 20.36 31.69
N GLY A 19 2.10 20.60 30.38
CA GLY A 19 1.47 19.78 29.36
C GLY A 19 2.22 18.47 29.20
N ALA A 20 1.62 17.38 29.68
CA ALA A 20 1.88 16.04 29.17
C ALA A 20 1.60 16.01 27.66
N SER A 21 2.44 15.29 26.92
CA SER A 21 2.34 15.08 25.47
C SER A 21 0.95 14.51 25.10
N PRO A 22 0.41 14.79 23.90
CA PRO A 22 -0.81 14.14 23.40
C PRO A 22 -0.77 12.59 23.50
N VAL A 23 0.43 12.00 23.39
CA VAL A 23 0.68 10.56 23.51
C VAL A 23 0.40 10.01 24.94
N GLU A 24 0.54 10.85 25.97
CA GLU A 24 0.28 10.47 27.37
C GLU A 24 -1.20 10.54 27.76
N ARG A 25 -2.04 11.27 26.99
CA ARG A 25 -3.48 11.33 27.25
C ARG A 25 -4.24 10.12 26.71
N ASP A 26 -3.79 9.53 25.60
CA ASP A 26 -4.40 8.31 25.05
C ASP A 26 -4.12 7.05 25.88
N SER A 27 -3.02 7.03 26.61
CA SER A 27 -2.69 5.93 27.52
C SER A 27 -3.54 5.93 28.81
N GLN A 28 -4.13 7.06 29.20
CA GLN A 28 -5.02 7.14 30.37
C GLN A 28 -6.51 6.98 30.04
N ALA A 29 -6.94 7.18 28.78
CA ALA A 29 -8.34 7.07 28.38
C ALA A 29 -8.81 5.62 28.11
N THR A 30 -7.91 4.66 27.99
CA THR A 30 -8.24 3.29 27.53
C THR A 30 -8.42 2.24 28.63
N GLY A 31 -8.38 2.60 29.93
CA GLY A 31 -8.59 1.62 31.00
C GLY A 31 -7.61 0.43 30.93
N GLN A 32 -6.39 0.65 30.41
CA GLN A 32 -5.38 -0.39 30.31
C GLN A 32 -5.03 -0.86 31.72
N THR A 33 -5.48 -2.07 32.07
CA THR A 33 -5.00 -2.76 33.26
C THR A 33 -3.49 -2.92 33.09
N LEU A 34 -2.69 -2.40 34.03
CA LEU A 34 -1.24 -2.58 34.02
C LEU A 34 -0.96 -4.08 33.87
N LEU A 35 -0.37 -4.45 32.73
CA LEU A 35 0.06 -5.82 32.49
C LEU A 35 1.22 -6.14 33.44
N ALA A 36 1.31 -7.40 33.86
CA ALA A 36 2.54 -7.87 34.51
C ALA A 36 3.73 -7.69 33.56
N ASP A 37 4.93 -7.48 34.09
CA ASP A 37 6.12 -7.18 33.29
C ASP A 37 6.49 -8.28 32.26
N ASP A 38 6.06 -9.52 32.53
CA ASP A 38 6.24 -10.70 31.70
C ASP A 38 5.02 -11.04 30.83
N ALA A 39 4.00 -10.19 30.84
CA ALA A 39 2.77 -10.37 30.08
C ALA A 39 2.75 -9.49 28.83
N VAL A 40 2.33 -10.06 27.71
CA VAL A 40 2.08 -9.35 26.45
C VAL A 40 0.62 -9.53 26.07
N LEU A 41 -0.04 -8.44 25.68
CA LEU A 41 -1.39 -8.45 25.10
C LEU A 41 -1.30 -8.14 23.60
N VAL A 42 -1.93 -8.97 22.79
CA VAL A 42 -2.04 -8.77 21.34
C VAL A 42 -3.51 -8.63 21.00
N THR A 43 -3.88 -7.51 20.40
CA THR A 43 -5.24 -7.20 19.95
C THR A 43 -5.28 -7.09 18.43
N ARG A 44 -6.48 -7.04 17.85
CA ARG A 44 -6.67 -6.74 16.43
C ARG A 44 -7.99 -5.99 16.27
N THR A 45 -7.92 -4.68 16.14
CA THR A 45 -9.11 -3.85 15.92
C THR A 45 -9.12 -3.27 14.51
N THR A 46 -10.03 -3.75 13.67
CA THR A 46 -10.26 -3.17 12.34
C THR A 46 -11.08 -1.89 12.48
N ARG A 47 -10.63 -0.82 11.81
CA ARG A 47 -11.30 0.48 11.79
C ARG A 47 -11.91 0.72 10.42
N PHE A 48 -13.23 0.78 10.37
CA PHE A 48 -14.02 0.96 9.16
C PHE A 48 -14.31 2.43 8.96
N TYR A 49 -13.70 3.01 7.94
CA TYR A 49 -13.87 4.39 7.53
C TYR A 49 -15.08 4.49 6.59
N THR A 50 -16.17 5.09 7.09
CA THR A 50 -17.46 5.22 6.40
C THR A 50 -17.80 6.69 6.18
N SER A 51 -18.74 6.98 5.28
CA SER A 51 -19.24 8.33 5.04
C SER A 51 -19.85 9.02 6.27
N VAL A 52 -20.20 8.27 7.32
CA VAL A 52 -20.80 8.80 8.56
C VAL A 52 -19.87 8.76 9.78
N GLY A 53 -18.63 8.28 9.62
CA GLY A 53 -17.63 8.20 10.68
C GLY A 53 -16.83 6.90 10.70
N ILE A 54 -16.11 6.67 11.80
CA ILE A 54 -15.27 5.47 11.99
C ILE A 54 -16.02 4.48 12.88
N ALA A 55 -16.22 3.26 12.39
CA ALA A 55 -16.70 2.14 13.19
C ALA A 55 -15.54 1.19 13.52
N GLU A 56 -15.57 0.55 14.69
CA GLU A 56 -14.52 -0.38 15.11
C GLU A 56 -15.08 -1.79 15.31
N ARG A 57 -14.28 -2.80 14.93
CA ARG A 57 -14.56 -4.21 15.24
C ARG A 57 -13.30 -4.89 15.75
N ALA A 58 -13.43 -5.52 16.91
CA ALA A 58 -12.44 -6.46 17.39
C ALA A 58 -12.53 -7.73 16.52
N GLU A 59 -11.42 -8.10 15.90
CA GLU A 59 -11.33 -9.29 15.06
C GLU A 59 -10.99 -10.52 15.92
N ASP A 60 -11.55 -11.66 15.54
CA ASP A 60 -11.15 -12.93 16.13
C ASP A 60 -9.78 -13.36 15.56
N LEU A 61 -8.89 -13.71 16.46
CA LEU A 61 -7.55 -14.21 16.17
C LEU A 61 -7.47 -15.74 16.31
N SER A 62 -8.56 -16.42 16.64
CA SER A 62 -8.58 -17.86 16.94
C SER A 62 -8.25 -18.77 15.75
N GLU A 63 -8.60 -18.37 14.53
CA GLU A 63 -8.28 -19.13 13.31
C GLU A 63 -6.77 -19.17 13.04
N ASN A 64 -6.07 -18.07 13.34
CA ASN A 64 -4.63 -17.91 13.14
C ASN A 64 -4.00 -17.26 14.36
N PRO A 65 -3.85 -18.00 15.48
CA PRO A 65 -3.44 -17.41 16.74
C PRO A 65 -2.00 -16.88 16.65
N PRO A 66 -1.73 -15.69 17.22
CA PRO A 66 -0.39 -15.15 17.22
C PRO A 66 0.57 -16.00 18.05
N GLU A 67 1.87 -15.92 17.72
CA GLU A 67 2.94 -16.63 18.43
C GLU A 67 4.05 -15.67 18.80
N ILE A 68 4.72 -15.91 19.93
CA ILE A 68 5.94 -15.17 20.30
C ILE A 68 7.15 -16.08 20.16
N HIS A 69 8.19 -15.59 19.48
CA HIS A 69 9.49 -16.25 19.42
C HIS A 69 10.57 -15.41 20.11
N VAL A 70 11.29 -16.03 21.05
CA VAL A 70 12.35 -15.38 21.83
C VAL A 70 13.68 -16.09 21.57
N TYR A 71 14.72 -15.31 21.26
CA TYR A 71 16.07 -15.84 21.06
C TYR A 71 16.91 -15.71 22.34
N ASP A 72 17.44 -16.82 22.84
CA ASP A 72 18.23 -16.87 24.09
C ASP A 72 19.76 -16.73 23.86
N GLY A 73 20.17 -16.41 22.63
CA GLY A 73 21.58 -16.40 22.22
C GLY A 73 22.05 -17.72 21.58
N ALA A 74 21.29 -18.81 21.73
CA ALA A 74 21.59 -20.10 21.12
C ALA A 74 20.45 -20.60 20.22
N ARG A 75 19.19 -20.49 20.68
CA ARG A 75 18.01 -21.03 20.02
C ARG A 75 16.80 -20.11 20.17
N PHE A 76 15.81 -20.33 19.31
CA PHE A 76 14.49 -19.73 19.48
C PHE A 76 13.60 -20.63 20.34
N SER A 77 12.97 -20.04 21.34
CA SER A 77 11.85 -20.63 22.07
C SER A 77 10.54 -20.04 21.53
N ARG A 78 9.48 -20.85 21.50
CA ARG A 78 8.13 -20.43 21.11
C ARG A 78 7.28 -20.33 22.38
N ILE A 79 6.59 -19.20 22.54
CA ILE A 79 5.60 -18.94 23.58
C ILE A 79 4.24 -18.82 22.90
N THR A 80 3.28 -19.62 23.36
CA THR A 80 1.90 -19.59 22.88
C THR A 80 1.04 -18.76 23.83
N GLY A 81 0.13 -17.97 23.29
CA GLY A 81 -0.82 -17.19 24.07
C GLY A 81 -2.07 -18.00 24.43
N SER A 82 -2.97 -17.34 25.16
CA SER A 82 -4.33 -17.80 25.40
C SER A 82 -5.31 -16.68 25.06
N ALA A 83 -6.45 -17.03 24.48
CA ALA A 83 -7.51 -16.08 24.18
C ALA A 83 -8.02 -15.43 25.48
N VAL A 84 -8.25 -14.12 25.43
CA VAL A 84 -8.84 -13.30 26.49
C VAL A 84 -9.85 -12.34 25.86
N PRO A 85 -10.76 -11.72 26.63
CA PRO A 85 -11.63 -10.68 26.08
C PRO A 85 -10.81 -9.58 25.39
N GLY A 86 -11.07 -9.35 24.10
CA GLY A 86 -10.41 -8.34 23.29
C GLY A 86 -9.09 -8.74 22.63
N GLY A 87 -8.58 -9.97 22.83
CA GLY A 87 -7.35 -10.40 22.15
C GLY A 87 -6.70 -11.66 22.70
N TRP A 88 -5.37 -11.71 22.63
CA TRP A 88 -4.54 -12.84 23.04
C TRP A 88 -3.52 -12.39 24.07
N ARG A 89 -3.48 -13.07 25.21
CA ARG A 89 -2.51 -12.82 26.28
C ARG A 89 -1.43 -13.89 26.29
N PHE A 90 -0.19 -13.45 26.39
CA PHE A 90 1.01 -14.29 26.55
C PHE A 90 1.60 -14.03 27.92
N MET A 91 2.08 -15.09 28.57
CA MET A 91 2.72 -15.03 29.90
C MET A 91 4.15 -15.58 29.81
N GLY A 92 5.03 -15.19 30.73
CA GLY A 92 6.41 -15.64 30.75
C GLY A 92 7.27 -15.10 29.61
N VAL A 93 6.88 -13.98 29.00
CA VAL A 93 7.67 -13.31 27.96
C VAL A 93 8.80 -12.53 28.64
N PRO A 94 10.08 -12.86 28.38
CA PRO A 94 11.20 -12.17 29.02
C PRO A 94 11.20 -10.67 28.70
N ARG A 95 11.80 -9.87 29.59
CA ARG A 95 12.10 -8.46 29.30
C ARG A 95 13.05 -8.37 28.12
N GLY A 96 12.77 -7.46 27.18
CA GLY A 96 13.54 -7.26 25.96
C GLY A 96 12.74 -7.54 24.69
N GLU A 97 13.47 -7.57 23.58
CA GLU A 97 12.90 -7.79 22.24
C GLU A 97 12.47 -9.24 22.03
N TYR A 98 11.38 -9.41 21.30
CA TYR A 98 10.88 -10.69 20.83
C TYR A 98 10.28 -10.53 19.43
N TYR A 99 10.10 -11.64 18.73
CA TYR A 99 9.33 -11.66 17.49
C TYR A 99 7.88 -12.01 17.79
N LEU A 100 6.96 -11.09 17.52
CA LEU A 100 5.53 -11.39 17.43
C LEU A 100 5.19 -11.86 16.02
N ARG A 101 4.74 -13.09 15.86
CA ARG A 101 4.17 -13.59 14.62
C ARG A 101 2.66 -13.32 14.63
N SER A 102 2.20 -12.41 13.78
CA SER A 102 0.79 -11.99 13.74
C SER A 102 -0.13 -12.99 13.04
N ASP A 103 0.41 -13.75 12.09
CA ASP A 103 -0.32 -14.76 11.32
C ASP A 103 0.67 -15.87 10.92
N SER A 104 0.33 -17.12 11.28
CA SER A 104 1.16 -18.29 11.00
C SER A 104 1.15 -18.70 9.52
N GLY A 105 0.09 -18.36 8.78
CA GLY A 105 -0.06 -18.60 7.35
C GLY A 105 0.76 -17.64 6.50
N THR A 106 0.56 -16.33 6.70
CA THR A 106 1.34 -15.30 5.96
C THR A 106 2.73 -15.02 6.55
N ARG A 107 3.01 -15.57 7.74
CA ARG A 107 4.31 -15.46 8.46
C ARG A 107 4.78 -14.02 8.58
N VAL A 108 3.91 -13.11 8.95
CA VAL A 108 4.31 -11.73 9.27
C VAL A 108 4.84 -11.71 10.70
N ASP A 109 6.11 -11.33 10.86
CA ASP A 109 6.77 -11.19 12.16
C ASP A 109 7.06 -9.71 12.46
N ILE A 110 7.02 -9.34 13.73
CA ILE A 110 7.29 -8.00 14.22
C ILE A 110 8.34 -8.11 15.33
N LEU A 111 9.50 -7.48 15.16
CA LEU A 111 10.48 -7.36 16.24
C LEU A 111 10.09 -6.17 17.12
N THR A 112 9.72 -6.44 18.37
CA THR A 112 9.28 -5.39 19.28
C THR A 112 9.62 -5.74 20.72
N SER A 113 9.65 -4.71 21.57
CA SER A 113 9.70 -4.84 23.02
C SER A 113 8.38 -4.50 23.71
N ALA A 114 7.39 -4.01 22.94
CA ALA A 114 6.09 -3.57 23.45
C ALA A 114 5.37 -4.66 24.23
N ARG A 115 4.53 -4.26 25.19
CA ARG A 115 3.68 -5.19 25.96
C ARG A 115 2.23 -5.20 25.54
N HIS A 116 1.85 -4.25 24.69
CA HIS A 116 0.56 -4.22 24.02
C HIS A 116 0.80 -3.96 22.54
N VAL A 117 0.32 -4.84 21.68
CA VAL A 117 0.43 -4.70 20.22
C VAL A 117 -0.95 -4.86 19.58
N ASP A 118 -1.40 -3.86 18.83
CA ASP A 118 -2.62 -3.91 18.01
C ASP A 118 -2.24 -4.25 16.57
N LEU A 119 -2.68 -5.42 16.10
CA LEU A 119 -2.53 -5.90 14.72
C LEU A 119 -3.65 -5.38 13.80
N GLY A 120 -4.48 -4.48 14.30
CA GLY A 120 -5.56 -3.84 13.59
C GLY A 120 -5.09 -2.99 12.41
N VAL A 121 -5.95 -2.91 11.40
CA VAL A 121 -5.77 -2.13 10.16
C VAL A 121 -6.99 -1.26 9.92
N GLY A 122 -6.82 -0.23 9.11
CA GLY A 122 -7.94 0.51 8.52
C GLY A 122 -8.53 -0.24 7.34
N SER A 123 -9.85 -0.17 7.22
CA SER A 123 -10.63 -0.66 6.09
C SER A 123 -11.62 0.42 5.67
N ARG A 124 -12.00 0.41 4.40
CA ARG A 124 -12.97 1.36 3.85
C ARG A 124 -14.35 0.71 3.80
N GLY A 125 -15.38 1.53 3.95
CA GLY A 125 -16.77 1.10 3.79
C GLY A 125 -17.40 0.55 5.06
N ARG A 126 -18.68 0.18 4.98
CA ARG A 126 -19.51 -0.18 6.13
C ARG A 126 -19.00 -1.45 6.84
N LEU A 127 -19.11 -1.44 8.17
CA LEU A 127 -18.69 -2.55 9.04
C LEU A 127 -19.50 -3.84 8.80
N ASP A 128 -20.78 -3.69 8.47
CA ASP A 128 -21.75 -4.76 8.26
C ASP A 128 -21.86 -5.20 6.78
N ALA A 129 -20.97 -4.71 5.91
CA ALA A 129 -20.92 -5.11 4.51
C ALA A 129 -20.65 -6.63 4.38
N VAL A 130 -21.46 -7.28 3.54
CA VAL A 130 -21.32 -8.69 3.20
C VAL A 130 -20.62 -8.81 1.85
N TYR A 131 -19.70 -9.76 1.72
CA TYR A 131 -18.97 -10.02 0.47
C TYR A 131 -19.27 -11.43 -0.04
N ALA A 132 -19.52 -11.56 -1.33
CA ALA A 132 -19.94 -12.84 -1.91
C ALA A 132 -18.78 -13.82 -2.18
N GLY A 133 -17.52 -13.41 -1.93
CA GLY A 133 -16.35 -14.25 -2.20
C GLY A 133 -16.05 -14.43 -3.69
N VAL A 134 -16.57 -13.54 -4.54
CA VAL A 134 -16.35 -13.52 -6.00
C VAL A 134 -15.54 -12.28 -6.37
N ASP A 135 -14.57 -12.40 -7.26
CA ASP A 135 -13.69 -11.30 -7.68
C ASP A 135 -14.08 -10.68 -9.02
N TRP A 136 -15.04 -11.29 -9.72
CA TRP A 136 -15.66 -10.75 -10.93
C TRP A 136 -17.16 -11.06 -11.01
N SER A 137 -17.88 -10.31 -11.84
CA SER A 137 -19.30 -10.52 -12.11
C SER A 137 -19.65 -9.98 -13.51
N PRO A 138 -20.55 -10.64 -14.28
CA PRO A 138 -21.03 -10.08 -15.53
C PRO A 138 -21.66 -8.69 -15.31
N ALA A 139 -21.60 -7.83 -16.32
CA ALA A 139 -22.17 -6.50 -16.26
C ALA A 139 -22.97 -6.20 -17.54
N ARG A 140 -24.11 -5.54 -17.38
CA ARG A 140 -24.90 -4.98 -18.49
C ARG A 140 -24.79 -3.47 -18.46
N LEU A 141 -24.24 -2.90 -19.52
CA LEU A 141 -23.94 -1.48 -19.63
C LEU A 141 -24.94 -0.77 -20.53
N ASP A 142 -25.47 0.37 -20.07
CA ASP A 142 -26.09 1.41 -20.88
C ASP A 142 -25.56 2.77 -20.43
N LEU A 143 -24.39 3.12 -20.95
CA LEU A 143 -23.65 4.33 -20.60
C LEU A 143 -23.73 5.34 -21.72
N ARG A 144 -24.10 6.57 -21.39
CA ARG A 144 -24.26 7.69 -22.33
C ARG A 144 -23.36 8.85 -21.96
N ASN A 145 -23.15 9.73 -22.93
CA ASN A 145 -22.35 10.94 -22.79
C ASN A 145 -20.91 10.65 -22.34
N LEU A 146 -20.30 9.58 -22.85
CA LEU A 146 -18.86 9.34 -22.73
C LEU A 146 -18.09 10.39 -23.52
N SER A 147 -16.91 10.76 -23.04
CA SER A 147 -15.90 11.41 -23.88
C SER A 147 -15.56 10.51 -25.05
N PRO A 148 -15.23 11.08 -26.23
CA PRO A 148 -14.93 10.29 -27.42
C PRO A 148 -13.95 9.16 -27.09
N TRP A 149 -14.36 7.92 -27.35
CA TRP A 149 -13.56 6.75 -27.02
C TRP A 149 -12.25 6.72 -27.80
N VAL A 150 -11.13 6.52 -27.11
CA VAL A 150 -9.80 6.39 -27.72
C VAL A 150 -9.35 4.93 -27.58
N PRO A 151 -9.08 4.19 -28.68
CA PRO A 151 -8.56 2.84 -28.57
C PRO A 151 -7.12 2.84 -28.02
N VAL A 152 -6.71 1.70 -27.45
CA VAL A 152 -5.30 1.49 -27.06
C VAL A 152 -4.43 1.54 -28.31
N THR A 153 -3.42 2.41 -28.32
CA THR A 153 -2.48 2.52 -29.46
C THR A 153 -1.04 2.13 -29.11
N GLY A 154 -0.74 1.91 -27.83
CA GLY A 154 0.58 1.45 -27.37
C GLY A 154 0.65 1.29 -25.85
N ASP A 155 1.80 0.85 -25.35
CA ASP A 155 1.99 0.59 -23.91
C ASP A 155 1.89 1.85 -23.04
N TYR A 156 2.22 3.01 -23.61
CA TYR A 156 2.13 4.33 -22.96
C TYR A 156 0.97 5.18 -23.50
N GLN A 157 0.12 4.58 -24.33
CA GLN A 157 -1.12 5.14 -24.84
C GLN A 157 -2.24 4.12 -24.60
N ARG A 158 -2.68 4.05 -23.34
CA ARG A 158 -3.63 3.06 -22.81
C ARG A 158 -5.07 3.27 -23.28
N GLY A 159 -5.36 4.32 -24.04
CA GLY A 159 -6.70 4.64 -24.51
C GLY A 159 -7.67 4.97 -23.39
N SER A 160 -8.95 4.93 -23.73
CA SER A 160 -10.07 5.07 -22.80
C SER A 160 -10.31 3.77 -22.03
N SER A 161 -10.74 3.90 -20.78
CA SER A 161 -11.17 2.77 -19.95
C SER A 161 -12.30 3.16 -19.01
N LEU A 162 -12.92 2.15 -18.40
CA LEU A 162 -14.00 2.32 -17.43
C LEU A 162 -13.60 1.73 -16.08
N GLN A 163 -13.83 2.50 -15.02
CA GLN A 163 -13.58 2.11 -13.64
C GLN A 163 -14.88 2.20 -12.85
N VAL A 164 -15.01 1.31 -11.86
CA VAL A 164 -16.11 1.33 -10.88
C VAL A 164 -15.57 1.46 -9.47
N VAL A 165 -16.21 2.29 -8.66
CA VAL A 165 -15.82 2.53 -7.26
C VAL A 165 -17.06 2.71 -6.41
N SER A 166 -17.10 2.11 -5.22
CA SER A 166 -18.09 2.49 -4.20
C SER A 166 -17.44 3.37 -3.13
N SER A 167 -18.19 4.34 -2.61
CA SER A 167 -17.75 5.15 -1.46
C SER A 167 -18.24 4.59 -0.12
N GLN A 168 -19.28 3.75 -0.15
CA GLN A 168 -19.91 3.12 1.00
C GLN A 168 -19.36 1.72 1.28
N LEU A 169 -18.84 1.05 0.25
CA LEU A 169 -18.32 -0.31 0.31
C LEU A 169 -16.85 -0.35 -0.10
N ASP A 170 -16.10 -1.37 0.32
CA ASP A 170 -14.74 -1.60 -0.17
C ASP A 170 -14.75 -2.20 -1.58
N LEU A 171 -15.21 -1.40 -2.55
CA LEU A 171 -15.16 -1.76 -3.97
C LEU A 171 -14.41 -0.71 -4.77
N SER A 172 -13.44 -1.19 -5.52
CA SER A 172 -12.75 -0.48 -6.60
C SER A 172 -12.40 -1.52 -7.66
N GLY A 173 -12.60 -1.19 -8.93
CA GLY A 173 -12.51 -2.18 -9.98
C GLY A 173 -12.50 -1.59 -11.39
N SER A 174 -12.42 -2.46 -12.39
CA SER A 174 -12.55 -2.09 -13.80
C SER A 174 -13.76 -2.74 -14.43
N LEU A 175 -14.36 -2.06 -15.41
CA LEU A 175 -15.29 -2.69 -16.34
C LEU A 175 -14.52 -3.13 -17.57
N LEU A 176 -14.41 -4.45 -17.75
CA LEU A 176 -13.86 -5.05 -18.95
C LEU A 176 -14.94 -5.15 -20.02
N LEU A 177 -14.58 -4.80 -21.25
CA LEU A 177 -15.44 -4.87 -22.43
C LEU A 177 -14.87 -5.94 -23.36
N PHE A 178 -15.69 -6.91 -23.76
CA PHE A 178 -15.24 -7.96 -24.70
C PHE A 178 -15.48 -7.61 -26.16
N LYS A 179 -16.29 -6.58 -26.39
CA LYS A 179 -16.53 -6.01 -27.70
C LYS A 179 -15.75 -4.71 -27.86
N ASP A 180 -15.10 -4.57 -29.00
CA ASP A 180 -14.42 -3.32 -29.37
C ASP A 180 -15.42 -2.16 -29.38
N VAL A 181 -15.06 -1.09 -28.66
CA VAL A 181 -15.79 0.19 -28.71
C VAL A 181 -15.22 1.00 -29.87
N PRO A 182 -16.05 1.42 -30.85
CA PRO A 182 -15.56 2.21 -31.97
C PRO A 182 -14.87 3.50 -31.52
N GLU A 183 -13.78 3.86 -32.19
CA GLU A 183 -13.11 5.15 -31.97
C GLU A 183 -14.10 6.30 -32.11
N GLY A 184 -14.05 7.25 -31.17
CA GLY A 184 -14.94 8.41 -31.11
C GLY A 184 -16.34 8.11 -30.57
N ALA A 185 -16.67 6.87 -30.21
CA ALA A 185 -17.96 6.55 -29.62
C ALA A 185 -18.19 7.32 -28.30
N THR A 186 -19.40 7.83 -28.12
CA THR A 186 -19.82 8.59 -26.93
C THR A 186 -20.91 7.87 -26.12
N SER A 187 -21.15 6.59 -26.43
CA SER A 187 -22.07 5.71 -25.70
C SER A 187 -21.65 4.25 -25.83
N ILE A 188 -21.90 3.46 -24.79
CA ILE A 188 -21.69 2.01 -24.77
C ILE A 188 -23.00 1.36 -24.32
N VAL A 189 -23.50 0.43 -25.13
CA VAL A 189 -24.67 -0.41 -24.81
C VAL A 189 -24.29 -1.86 -25.11
N THR A 190 -24.13 -2.67 -24.07
CA THR A 190 -23.67 -4.06 -24.22
C THR A 190 -24.00 -4.89 -22.98
N ASP A 191 -24.21 -6.18 -23.18
CA ASP A 191 -24.25 -7.23 -22.17
C ASP A 191 -22.97 -8.10 -22.15
N GLU A 192 -21.98 -7.76 -23.00
CA GLU A 192 -20.68 -8.43 -23.11
C GLU A 192 -19.62 -7.64 -22.32
N ALA A 193 -19.86 -7.46 -21.03
CA ALA A 193 -18.95 -6.80 -20.11
C ALA A 193 -18.85 -7.54 -18.77
N GLU A 194 -17.75 -7.29 -18.06
CA GLU A 194 -17.50 -7.83 -16.72
C GLU A 194 -17.00 -6.73 -15.78
N MET A 195 -17.47 -6.77 -14.54
CA MET A 195 -16.90 -6.01 -13.44
C MET A 195 -15.85 -6.86 -12.74
N LEU A 196 -14.60 -6.39 -12.70
CA LEU A 196 -13.53 -6.97 -11.89
C LEU A 196 -13.32 -6.15 -10.63
N SER A 197 -13.22 -6.79 -9.47
CA SER A 197 -12.81 -6.15 -8.22
C SER A 197 -11.29 -6.23 -8.03
N PHE A 198 -10.68 -5.13 -7.60
CA PHE A 198 -9.30 -5.10 -7.11
C PHE A 198 -9.22 -5.28 -5.58
N GLY A 199 -10.38 -5.34 -4.91
CA GLY A 199 -10.49 -5.51 -3.48
C GLY A 199 -10.12 -6.94 -3.04
N ARG A 200 -9.57 -7.08 -1.83
CA ARG A 200 -9.19 -8.40 -1.29
C ARG A 200 -10.39 -9.26 -0.90
N SER A 201 -11.51 -8.62 -0.58
CA SER A 201 -12.71 -9.29 -0.08
C SER A 201 -13.66 -9.73 -1.19
N GLY A 202 -13.32 -9.48 -2.47
CA GLY A 202 -14.21 -9.71 -3.60
C GLY A 202 -15.21 -8.57 -3.81
N ILE A 203 -16.31 -8.85 -4.50
CA ILE A 203 -17.40 -7.91 -4.76
C ILE A 203 -18.39 -7.95 -3.58
N PRO A 204 -18.75 -6.79 -2.99
CA PRO A 204 -19.73 -6.72 -1.91
C PRO A 204 -21.16 -6.93 -2.43
N VAL A 205 -22.04 -7.36 -1.54
CA VAL A 205 -23.49 -7.31 -1.75
C VAL A 205 -23.93 -5.86 -1.54
N PHE A 206 -24.54 -5.27 -2.56
CA PHE A 206 -25.11 -3.94 -2.51
C PHE A 206 -26.52 -3.99 -1.94
N GLN A 207 -26.80 -3.06 -1.03
CA GLN A 207 -28.10 -2.91 -0.39
C GLN A 207 -28.59 -1.47 -0.56
N SER A 208 -29.68 -1.31 -1.32
CA SER A 208 -30.22 0.00 -1.67
C SER A 208 -30.74 0.77 -0.45
N ASP A 209 -31.28 0.05 0.54
CA ASP A 209 -31.80 0.59 1.81
C ASP A 209 -30.70 1.11 2.74
N GLN A 210 -29.46 0.62 2.58
CA GLN A 210 -28.26 1.12 3.25
C GLN A 210 -27.57 2.25 2.47
N GLY A 211 -28.11 2.62 1.29
CA GLY A 211 -27.58 3.68 0.45
C GLY A 211 -26.32 3.30 -0.30
N ASP A 212 -26.10 2.01 -0.58
CA ASP A 212 -24.92 1.54 -1.29
C ASP A 212 -24.98 1.99 -2.76
N ARG A 213 -24.00 2.81 -3.16
CA ARG A 213 -23.90 3.43 -4.50
C ARG A 213 -22.62 3.02 -5.21
N LEU A 214 -22.64 3.23 -6.52
CA LEU A 214 -21.52 2.98 -7.42
C LEU A 214 -21.21 4.23 -8.26
N TYR A 215 -19.94 4.63 -8.29
CA TYR A 215 -19.41 5.55 -9.28
C TYR A 215 -18.96 4.75 -10.50
N VAL A 216 -19.33 5.21 -11.68
CA VAL A 216 -18.78 4.75 -12.96
C VAL A 216 -17.96 5.88 -13.55
N ASN A 217 -16.66 5.68 -13.62
CA ASN A 217 -15.69 6.66 -14.09
C ASN A 217 -15.20 6.27 -15.47
N GLN A 218 -15.25 7.21 -16.42
CA GLN A 218 -14.49 7.09 -17.66
C GLN A 218 -13.12 7.74 -17.47
N LEU A 219 -12.07 6.94 -17.61
CA LEU A 219 -10.72 7.43 -17.75
C LEU A 219 -10.44 7.65 -19.23
N SER A 220 -10.09 8.87 -19.61
CA SER A 220 -9.70 9.22 -20.98
C SER A 220 -8.18 9.32 -21.10
N GLU A 221 -7.67 9.04 -22.30
CA GLU A 221 -6.26 9.24 -22.61
C GLU A 221 -5.94 10.72 -22.84
N PHE A 222 -4.82 11.15 -22.28
CA PHE A 222 -4.20 12.44 -22.49
C PHE A 222 -2.72 12.28 -22.77
N ILE A 223 -2.11 13.27 -23.42
CA ILE A 223 -0.68 13.27 -23.71
C ILE A 223 0.03 14.18 -22.71
N ALA A 224 0.96 13.58 -21.96
CA ALA A 224 1.79 14.24 -20.96
C ALA A 224 3.01 14.95 -21.58
N GLY A 225 3.41 14.54 -22.80
CA GLY A 225 4.56 15.07 -23.52
C GLY A 225 5.32 13.97 -24.27
N GLY A 226 6.61 14.19 -24.47
CA GLY A 226 7.53 13.21 -25.04
C GLY A 226 8.81 13.10 -24.21
N MET A 227 9.41 11.91 -24.24
CA MET A 227 10.74 11.65 -23.71
C MET A 227 11.82 12.12 -24.72
N PRO A 228 13.09 12.31 -24.29
CA PRO A 228 14.17 12.74 -25.18
C PRO A 228 14.45 11.82 -26.37
N ASP A 229 14.08 10.54 -26.26
CA ASP A 229 14.19 9.53 -27.33
C ASP A 229 13.05 9.61 -28.36
N GLY A 230 12.13 10.56 -28.20
CA GLY A 230 10.96 10.75 -29.05
C GLY A 230 9.74 9.92 -28.64
N THR A 231 9.83 9.09 -27.59
CA THR A 231 8.70 8.31 -27.10
C THR A 231 7.63 9.24 -26.55
N ARG A 232 6.42 9.18 -27.11
CA ARG A 232 5.27 9.90 -26.57
C ARG A 232 4.83 9.25 -25.26
N VAL A 233 4.54 10.07 -24.26
CA VAL A 233 4.03 9.64 -22.96
C VAL A 233 2.58 10.06 -22.86
N GLY A 234 1.69 9.07 -22.85
CA GLY A 234 0.29 9.26 -22.49
C GLY A 234 0.05 8.96 -21.01
N TYR A 235 -1.10 9.40 -20.52
CA TYR A 235 -1.62 9.06 -19.21
C TYR A 235 -3.14 8.93 -19.30
N SER A 236 -3.73 8.16 -18.39
CA SER A 236 -5.18 8.02 -18.27
C SER A 236 -5.66 8.84 -17.08
N ALA A 237 -6.73 9.60 -17.23
CA ALA A 237 -7.32 10.34 -16.11
C ALA A 237 -8.84 10.42 -16.21
N VAL A 238 -9.51 10.50 -15.06
CA VAL A 238 -10.97 10.59 -15.01
C VAL A 238 -11.39 11.89 -15.69
N ASP A 239 -12.25 11.77 -16.69
CA ASP A 239 -12.74 12.90 -17.50
C ASP A 239 -14.25 13.08 -17.34
N ARG A 240 -14.97 11.95 -17.23
CA ARG A 240 -16.41 11.92 -16.96
C ARG A 240 -16.75 10.87 -15.92
N SER A 241 -17.82 11.12 -15.17
CA SER A 241 -18.30 10.20 -14.14
C SER A 241 -19.81 10.27 -13.98
N VAL A 242 -20.39 9.22 -13.45
CA VAL A 242 -21.77 9.20 -12.93
C VAL A 242 -21.76 8.44 -11.61
N GLU A 243 -22.42 8.99 -10.59
CA GLU A 243 -22.82 8.24 -9.40
C GLU A 243 -24.21 7.66 -9.66
N LEU A 244 -24.35 6.34 -9.53
CA LEU A 244 -25.62 5.65 -9.70
C LEU A 244 -26.51 5.85 -8.47
N GLU A 245 -27.81 5.67 -8.66
CA GLU A 245 -28.74 5.55 -7.53
C GLU A 245 -28.42 4.30 -6.68
N PRO A 246 -28.92 4.21 -5.43
CA PRO A 246 -28.69 3.04 -4.61
C PRO A 246 -29.27 1.80 -5.30
N ILE A 247 -28.55 0.69 -5.21
CA ILE A 247 -28.87 -0.55 -5.93
C ILE A 247 -28.89 -1.74 -4.98
N ASP A 248 -29.73 -2.72 -5.28
CA ASP A 248 -29.66 -4.05 -4.70
C ASP A 248 -28.99 -4.98 -5.70
N PHE A 249 -27.87 -5.58 -5.28
CA PHE A 249 -27.13 -6.50 -6.13
C PHE A 249 -26.32 -7.48 -5.29
N ALA A 250 -26.55 -8.77 -5.52
CA ALA A 250 -25.78 -9.86 -4.93
C ALA A 250 -25.03 -10.58 -6.05
N PRO A 251 -23.70 -10.48 -6.13
CA PRO A 251 -22.94 -11.11 -7.21
C PRO A 251 -22.84 -12.63 -7.00
N ASP A 252 -23.03 -13.38 -8.07
CA ASP A 252 -23.13 -14.86 -8.06
C ASP A 252 -22.43 -15.53 -9.28
N TRP A 253 -21.54 -14.80 -9.96
CA TRP A 253 -20.90 -15.14 -11.24
C TRP A 253 -21.80 -15.19 -12.49
N GLU A 254 -23.13 -15.19 -12.34
CA GLU A 254 -24.06 -15.43 -13.45
C GLU A 254 -24.94 -14.20 -13.74
N THR A 255 -25.46 -13.57 -12.69
CA THR A 255 -26.39 -12.45 -12.75
C THR A 255 -25.64 -11.17 -13.14
N PRO A 256 -25.96 -10.55 -14.29
CA PRO A 256 -25.28 -9.34 -14.71
C PRO A 256 -25.71 -8.14 -13.88
N MET A 257 -24.73 -7.39 -13.36
CA MET A 257 -24.97 -6.11 -12.70
C MET A 257 -25.51 -5.08 -13.71
N PRO A 258 -26.70 -4.50 -13.50
CA PRO A 258 -27.19 -3.44 -14.37
C PRO A 258 -26.48 -2.12 -14.07
N ILE A 259 -25.78 -1.57 -15.06
CA ILE A 259 -25.04 -0.31 -14.96
C ILE A 259 -25.57 0.63 -16.05
N THR A 260 -26.50 1.49 -15.66
CA THR A 260 -27.14 2.46 -16.57
C THR A 260 -26.92 3.87 -16.05
N GLY A 261 -26.37 4.76 -16.89
CA GLY A 261 -26.11 6.13 -16.46
C GLY A 261 -25.68 7.08 -17.58
N VAL A 262 -25.88 8.37 -17.34
CA VAL A 262 -25.41 9.45 -18.22
C VAL A 262 -24.24 10.13 -17.54
N LEU A 263 -23.02 9.89 -18.03
CA LEU A 263 -21.82 10.46 -17.44
C LEU A 263 -21.81 11.98 -17.61
N GLN A 264 -21.41 12.69 -16.56
CA GLN A 264 -21.26 14.13 -16.57
C GLN A 264 -19.79 14.50 -16.74
N PRO A 265 -19.48 15.58 -17.48
CA PRO A 265 -18.13 16.12 -17.51
C PRO A 265 -17.73 16.62 -16.12
N LEU A 266 -16.48 16.40 -15.75
CA LEU A 266 -15.91 16.90 -14.50
C LEU A 266 -15.11 18.18 -14.73
N GLU A 267 -15.05 19.04 -13.73
CA GLU A 267 -14.13 20.18 -13.74
C GLU A 267 -12.68 19.67 -13.66
N PRO A 268 -11.82 19.97 -14.65
CA PRO A 268 -10.46 19.47 -14.65
C PRO A 268 -9.61 20.24 -13.64
N ARG A 269 -8.92 19.51 -12.77
CA ARG A 269 -7.83 20.03 -11.95
C ARG A 269 -6.52 19.86 -12.71
N GLU A 270 -5.75 20.93 -12.85
CA GLU A 270 -4.41 20.90 -13.46
C GLU A 270 -3.32 20.86 -12.38
N VAL A 271 -2.26 20.09 -12.65
CA VAL A 271 -1.04 20.09 -11.85
C VAL A 271 0.20 20.10 -12.75
N THR A 272 1.28 20.71 -12.29
CA THR A 272 2.58 20.61 -12.95
C THR A 272 3.42 19.61 -12.18
N LEU A 273 3.96 18.61 -12.88
CA LEU A 273 4.88 17.63 -12.34
C LEU A 273 6.29 17.96 -12.82
N ASP A 274 7.24 18.12 -11.90
CA ASP A 274 8.67 18.15 -12.17
C ASP A 274 9.31 16.92 -11.52
N TRP A 275 9.42 15.81 -12.27
CA TRP A 275 9.91 14.54 -11.76
C TRP A 275 11.39 14.34 -12.12
N ARG A 276 12.26 14.42 -11.10
CA ARG A 276 13.71 14.25 -11.22
C ARG A 276 14.14 12.79 -11.32
N LEU A 277 13.69 12.11 -12.38
CA LEU A 277 13.94 10.69 -12.65
C LEU A 277 15.43 10.32 -12.58
N SER A 278 16.31 11.25 -12.95
CA SER A 278 17.76 11.06 -12.87
C SER A 278 18.23 10.77 -11.45
N GLU A 279 17.69 11.46 -10.44
CA GLU A 279 18.02 11.25 -9.02
C GLU A 279 17.57 9.87 -8.53
N PHE A 280 16.38 9.42 -8.93
CA PHE A 280 15.92 8.09 -8.54
C PHE A 280 16.67 6.96 -9.24
N SER A 281 17.13 7.16 -10.48
CA SER A 281 17.89 6.15 -11.21
C SER A 281 19.19 5.76 -10.49
N ARG A 282 19.77 6.69 -9.72
CA ARG A 282 20.98 6.45 -8.91
C ARG A 282 20.72 5.47 -7.76
N LEU A 283 19.48 5.39 -7.26
CA LEU A 283 19.12 4.47 -6.18
C LEU A 283 19.19 3.01 -6.62
N ALA A 284 19.07 2.71 -7.92
CA ALA A 284 19.12 1.34 -8.43
C ALA A 284 20.43 0.64 -8.03
N VAL A 285 21.57 1.30 -8.31
CA VAL A 285 22.90 0.75 -8.00
C VAL A 285 23.23 0.77 -6.51
N GLU A 286 22.60 1.65 -5.73
CA GLU A 286 22.68 1.63 -4.26
C GLU A 286 21.93 0.42 -3.68
N GLY A 287 20.77 0.08 -4.24
CA GLY A 287 19.96 -1.06 -3.82
C GLY A 287 20.56 -2.42 -4.19
N HIS A 288 21.15 -2.54 -5.39
CA HIS A 288 21.98 -3.67 -5.79
C HIS A 288 22.93 -3.27 -6.95
N PRO A 289 24.24 -3.60 -6.92
CA PRO A 289 25.21 -3.10 -7.91
C PRO A 289 24.95 -3.47 -9.37
N ARG A 290 24.11 -4.48 -9.63
CA ARG A 290 23.75 -4.96 -10.98
C ARG A 290 22.30 -4.64 -11.37
N ALA A 291 21.58 -3.87 -10.56
CA ALA A 291 20.20 -3.53 -10.86
C ALA A 291 20.13 -2.45 -11.93
N SER A 292 19.08 -2.53 -12.76
CA SER A 292 18.67 -1.48 -13.69
C SER A 292 17.23 -1.07 -13.41
N LEU A 293 16.88 0.16 -13.78
CA LEU A 293 15.51 0.67 -13.70
C LEU A 293 14.60 -0.10 -14.67
N VAL A 294 13.43 -0.51 -14.20
CA VAL A 294 12.45 -1.30 -14.98
C VAL A 294 11.16 -0.52 -15.21
N LEU A 295 10.61 0.09 -14.16
CA LEU A 295 9.35 0.81 -14.24
C LEU A 295 9.46 2.13 -13.49
N SER A 296 8.88 3.17 -14.06
CA SER A 296 8.55 4.43 -13.38
C SER A 296 7.06 4.69 -13.57
N TYR A 297 6.35 4.85 -12.46
CA TYR A 297 4.91 4.93 -12.43
C TYR A 297 4.42 6.01 -11.45
N LEU A 298 3.43 6.78 -11.88
CA LEU A 298 2.74 7.80 -11.09
C LEU A 298 1.25 7.53 -11.10
N GLU A 299 0.61 7.67 -9.95
CA GLU A 299 -0.83 7.76 -9.81
C GLU A 299 -1.22 8.97 -8.97
N ILE A 300 -2.39 9.51 -9.26
CA ILE A 300 -3.10 10.41 -8.36
C ILE A 300 -4.40 9.69 -7.98
N ARG A 301 -4.67 9.62 -6.68
CA ARG A 301 -5.79 8.86 -6.13
C ARG A 301 -6.58 9.74 -5.17
N PRO A 302 -7.90 9.53 -5.07
CA PRO A 302 -8.61 10.06 -3.93
C PRO A 302 -8.08 9.40 -2.65
N ALA A 303 -8.02 10.18 -1.58
CA ALA A 303 -7.90 9.68 -0.23
C ALA A 303 -9.26 9.91 0.43
N PRO A 304 -10.11 8.86 0.55
CA PRO A 304 -11.31 8.96 1.36
C PRO A 304 -10.93 9.42 2.76
N HIS A 305 -11.65 10.42 3.28
CA HIS A 305 -11.30 11.13 4.52
C HIS A 305 -10.04 12.01 4.39
N SER A 306 -9.69 12.69 5.49
CA SER A 306 -8.52 13.55 5.50
C SER A 306 -7.24 12.73 5.42
N PRO A 307 -6.26 13.06 4.55
CA PRO A 307 -4.94 12.43 4.55
C PRO A 307 -4.21 12.54 5.90
N ALA A 308 -4.65 13.44 6.78
CA ALA A 308 -4.15 13.56 8.15
C ALA A 308 -4.50 12.34 9.02
N ASP A 309 -5.64 11.68 8.76
CA ASP A 309 -6.04 10.45 9.47
C ASP A 309 -5.35 9.22 8.86
N GLY A 310 -4.92 9.34 7.61
CA GLY A 310 -4.23 8.30 6.85
C GLY A 310 -4.81 8.13 5.44
N TRP A 311 -4.36 7.09 4.75
CA TRP A 311 -4.89 6.68 3.46
C TRP A 311 -5.45 5.25 3.55
N PHE A 312 -6.77 5.12 3.50
CA PHE A 312 -7.47 3.87 3.76
C PHE A 312 -8.19 3.35 2.54
N GLY A 313 -7.85 2.12 2.14
CA GLY A 313 -8.47 1.43 1.02
C GLY A 313 -8.09 2.03 -0.34
N HIS A 314 -8.32 1.25 -1.38
CA HIS A 314 -8.17 1.72 -2.74
C HIS A 314 -9.52 2.25 -3.25
N ALA A 315 -9.58 3.53 -3.61
CA ALA A 315 -10.79 4.19 -4.08
C ALA A 315 -10.71 4.58 -5.56
N GLY A 316 -10.00 3.77 -6.36
CA GLY A 316 -9.75 4.04 -7.78
C GLY A 316 -8.63 5.05 -8.04
N GLU A 317 -8.46 5.40 -9.31
CA GLU A 317 -7.44 6.34 -9.77
C GLU A 317 -8.12 7.58 -10.36
N LEU A 318 -7.65 8.76 -9.98
CA LEU A 318 -7.98 10.00 -10.69
C LEU A 318 -7.10 10.16 -11.93
N LEU A 319 -5.84 9.71 -11.83
CA LEU A 319 -4.85 9.74 -12.89
C LEU A 319 -3.87 8.58 -12.71
N SER A 320 -3.45 7.96 -13.82
CA SER A 320 -2.33 7.00 -13.85
C SER A 320 -1.44 7.24 -15.07
N MET A 321 -0.13 7.18 -14.86
CA MET A 321 0.89 7.42 -15.88
C MET A 321 2.07 6.46 -15.68
N SER A 322 2.43 5.74 -16.74
CA SER A 322 3.65 4.93 -16.82
C SER A 322 4.62 5.57 -17.78
N LEU A 323 5.90 5.58 -17.42
CA LEU A 323 6.98 5.97 -18.33
C LEU A 323 7.63 4.73 -18.96
N PRO A 324 8.33 4.89 -20.10
CA PRO A 324 9.09 3.81 -20.71
C PRO A 324 10.09 3.15 -19.75
N PRO A 325 10.31 1.82 -19.83
CA PRO A 325 11.34 1.13 -19.09
C PRO A 325 12.70 1.80 -19.25
N GLY A 326 13.41 1.95 -18.14
CA GLY A 326 14.71 2.62 -18.13
C GLY A 326 14.66 4.15 -18.24
N ALA A 327 13.48 4.79 -18.24
CA ALA A 327 13.33 6.24 -18.23
C ALA A 327 14.07 6.88 -17.04
N ALA A 328 15.25 7.43 -17.30
CA ALA A 328 16.11 8.07 -16.31
C ALA A 328 16.35 9.56 -16.57
N THR A 329 15.81 10.12 -17.65
CA THR A 329 15.87 11.58 -17.89
C THR A 329 14.71 12.24 -17.17
N ASP A 330 14.97 13.37 -16.51
CA ASP A 330 13.95 14.17 -15.83
C ASP A 330 12.74 14.44 -16.73
N PHE A 331 11.55 14.37 -16.14
CA PHE A 331 10.28 14.57 -16.82
C PHE A 331 9.58 15.79 -16.24
N THR A 332 9.19 16.74 -17.10
CA THR A 332 8.35 17.86 -16.71
C THR A 332 7.11 17.88 -17.61
N GLY A 333 5.93 17.90 -16.99
CA GLY A 333 4.67 17.86 -17.72
C GLY A 333 3.55 18.53 -16.95
N ARG A 334 2.61 19.12 -17.70
CA ARG A 334 1.33 19.55 -17.14
C ARG A 334 0.35 18.40 -17.29
N LEU A 335 -0.24 18.00 -16.17
CA LEU A 335 -1.22 16.94 -16.10
C LEU A 335 -2.58 17.53 -15.71
N ARG A 336 -3.66 16.88 -16.13
CA ARG A 336 -5.02 17.22 -15.73
C ARG A 336 -5.84 15.98 -15.40
N PHE A 337 -6.76 16.12 -14.45
CA PHE A 337 -7.69 15.06 -14.06
C PHE A 337 -8.97 15.65 -13.47
N GLY A 338 -10.09 14.96 -13.59
CA GLY A 338 -11.32 15.24 -12.86
C GLY A 338 -11.35 14.51 -11.52
N ASN A 339 -12.13 15.03 -10.58
CA ASN A 339 -12.40 14.38 -9.30
C ASN A 339 -13.92 14.29 -9.08
N PRO A 340 -14.54 13.09 -9.18
CA PRO A 340 -15.98 12.93 -9.00
C PRO A 340 -16.40 12.77 -7.53
N TYR A 341 -15.45 12.67 -6.61
CA TYR A 341 -15.71 12.34 -5.21
C TYR A 341 -16.03 13.58 -4.36
N PRO A 342 -16.62 13.41 -3.17
CA PRO A 342 -16.85 14.50 -2.23
C PRO A 342 -15.60 15.36 -1.98
N SER A 343 -15.80 16.67 -1.81
CA SER A 343 -14.70 17.65 -1.69
C SER A 343 -13.93 17.59 -0.38
N ASP A 344 -14.46 16.88 0.63
CA ASP A 344 -13.79 16.56 1.88
C ASP A 344 -12.83 15.37 1.76
N TRP A 345 -12.86 14.64 0.64
CA TRP A 345 -11.83 13.65 0.33
C TRP A 345 -10.54 14.36 -0.08
N GLY A 346 -9.44 13.97 0.55
CA GLY A 346 -8.13 14.43 0.13
C GLY A 346 -7.72 13.85 -1.21
N VAL A 347 -6.57 14.33 -1.72
CA VAL A 347 -5.94 13.75 -2.90
C VAL A 347 -4.49 13.46 -2.58
N VAL A 348 -4.07 12.22 -2.83
CA VAL A 348 -2.69 11.78 -2.66
C VAL A 348 -2.10 11.42 -4.02
N GLY A 349 -0.81 11.67 -4.17
CA GLY A 349 -0.05 11.10 -5.28
C GLY A 349 0.76 9.91 -4.80
N ARG A 350 0.86 8.91 -5.66
CA ARG A 350 1.61 7.68 -5.44
C ARG A 350 2.65 7.55 -6.54
N LEU A 351 3.91 7.50 -6.15
CA LEU A 351 5.05 7.39 -7.06
C LEU A 351 5.79 6.08 -6.79
N ALA A 352 6.04 5.33 -7.85
CA ALA A 352 6.75 4.06 -7.76
C ALA A 352 7.86 3.99 -8.81
N GLN A 353 9.01 3.49 -8.39
CA GLN A 353 10.04 2.99 -9.29
C GLN A 353 10.42 1.57 -8.91
N SER A 354 10.59 0.71 -9.90
CA SER A 354 11.09 -0.65 -9.68
C SER A 354 12.46 -0.82 -10.33
N TYR A 355 13.33 -1.51 -9.61
CA TYR A 355 14.65 -1.89 -10.08
C TYR A 355 14.71 -3.42 -10.15
N ALA A 356 15.39 -3.96 -11.15
CA ALA A 356 15.58 -5.40 -11.23
C ALA A 356 16.99 -5.78 -11.66
N TYR A 357 17.40 -6.97 -11.23
CA TYR A 357 18.58 -7.66 -11.71
C TYR A 357 18.17 -9.07 -12.19
N PRO A 358 18.29 -9.38 -13.48
CA PRO A 358 18.06 -10.74 -13.98
C PRO A 358 19.21 -11.65 -13.52
N SER A 359 18.92 -12.52 -12.56
CA SER A 359 19.90 -13.49 -12.03
C SER A 359 19.69 -14.86 -12.68
N PRO A 360 20.71 -15.47 -13.32
CA PRO A 360 20.62 -16.83 -13.83
C PRO A 360 20.22 -17.82 -12.73
N LEU A 361 19.38 -18.79 -13.07
CA LEU A 361 18.99 -19.87 -12.14
C LEU A 361 20.11 -20.92 -12.09
N PRO A 362 20.58 -21.33 -10.90
CA PRO A 362 21.64 -22.32 -10.78
C PRO A 362 21.30 -23.69 -11.41
N SER A 363 20.02 -24.09 -11.40
CA SER A 363 19.53 -25.33 -12.02
C SER A 363 19.40 -25.27 -13.55
N ASN A 364 19.27 -24.08 -14.11
CA ASN A 364 19.18 -23.85 -15.55
C ASN A 364 19.72 -22.46 -15.89
N PRO A 365 21.01 -22.34 -16.23
CA PRO A 365 21.62 -21.05 -16.55
C PRO A 365 21.02 -20.34 -17.77
N ALA A 366 20.28 -21.05 -18.63
CA ALA A 366 19.54 -20.44 -19.75
C ALA A 366 18.25 -19.72 -19.29
N SER A 367 17.83 -19.91 -18.05
CA SER A 367 16.71 -19.20 -17.42
C SER A 367 17.20 -18.24 -16.35
N SER A 368 16.48 -17.14 -16.16
CA SER A 368 16.77 -16.16 -15.12
C SER A 368 15.53 -15.85 -14.29
N VAL A 369 15.76 -15.40 -13.07
CA VAL A 369 14.73 -14.83 -12.20
C VAL A 369 15.02 -13.35 -11.97
N GLN A 370 13.98 -12.53 -12.00
CA GLN A 370 14.10 -11.10 -11.73
C GLN A 370 14.15 -10.87 -10.23
N LEU A 371 15.32 -10.48 -9.72
CA LEU A 371 15.48 -10.02 -8.35
C LEU A 371 15.11 -8.54 -8.30
N THR A 372 14.16 -8.15 -7.46
CA THR A 372 13.55 -6.81 -7.52
C THR A 372 13.77 -5.98 -6.25
N GLY A 373 14.05 -4.70 -6.47
CA GLY A 373 14.02 -3.61 -5.50
C GLY A 373 13.03 -2.54 -5.95
N HIS A 374 12.82 -1.52 -5.12
CA HIS A 374 11.94 -0.42 -5.47
C HIS A 374 12.28 0.86 -4.71
N TYR A 375 11.80 1.98 -5.25
CA TYR A 375 11.45 3.18 -4.51
C TYR A 375 9.93 3.35 -4.57
N PHE A 376 9.32 3.76 -3.48
CA PHE A 376 7.88 3.96 -3.40
C PHE A 376 7.57 5.15 -2.50
N ALA A 377 6.62 5.99 -2.89
CA ALA A 377 6.18 7.14 -2.12
C ALA A 377 4.68 7.36 -2.23
N ILE A 378 4.06 7.78 -1.13
CA ILE A 378 2.70 8.31 -1.06
C ILE A 378 2.79 9.62 -0.29
N ASP A 379 2.29 10.70 -0.87
CA ASP A 379 2.26 12.00 -0.21
C ASP A 379 0.99 12.75 -0.64
N VAL A 380 0.62 13.79 0.10
CA VAL A 380 -0.45 14.70 -0.33
C VAL A 380 -0.05 15.34 -1.66
N LEU A 381 -1.01 15.51 -2.57
CA LEU A 381 -0.72 15.93 -3.95
C LEU A 381 0.00 17.28 -4.01
N GLU A 382 -0.30 18.18 -3.09
CA GLU A 382 0.33 19.50 -2.97
C GLU A 382 1.84 19.39 -2.71
N ASN A 383 2.29 18.39 -1.94
CA ASN A 383 3.71 18.16 -1.69
C ASN A 383 4.45 17.63 -2.93
N LEU A 384 3.76 16.87 -3.78
CA LEU A 384 4.33 16.32 -5.01
C LEU A 384 4.34 17.31 -6.18
N THR A 385 3.60 18.42 -6.07
CA THR A 385 3.40 19.38 -7.16
C THR A 385 3.90 20.79 -6.82
N SER A 386 4.31 21.04 -5.58
CA SER A 386 4.87 22.32 -5.13
C SER A 386 6.33 22.57 -5.55
N GLY A 387 7.02 21.56 -6.08
CA GLY A 387 8.41 21.66 -6.53
C GLY A 387 8.94 20.37 -7.17
N PRO A 388 10.27 20.29 -7.40
CA PRO A 388 10.89 19.09 -7.95
C PRO A 388 10.69 17.87 -7.06
N VAL A 389 10.14 16.81 -7.64
CA VAL A 389 9.98 15.50 -7.00
C VAL A 389 11.32 14.76 -7.06
N VAL A 390 11.95 14.61 -5.91
CA VAL A 390 13.22 13.92 -5.68
C VAL A 390 13.06 12.82 -4.62
N PRO A 391 13.95 11.81 -4.56
CA PRO A 391 13.90 10.81 -3.50
C PRO A 391 14.10 11.45 -2.12
N ARG A 392 13.21 11.12 -1.16
CA ARG A 392 13.37 11.52 0.25
C ARG A 392 14.04 10.45 1.12
N LEU A 393 14.14 9.23 0.60
CA LEU A 393 14.73 8.09 1.28
C LEU A 393 15.54 7.26 0.27
N SER A 394 16.79 6.91 0.62
CA SER A 394 17.59 5.98 -0.17
C SER A 394 17.47 4.53 0.34
N PRO A 395 17.82 3.51 -0.45
CA PRO A 395 17.90 2.14 0.03
C PRO A 395 18.89 1.98 1.22
N PRO A 396 18.69 0.98 2.09
CA PRO A 396 19.73 0.50 2.99
C PRO A 396 21.01 0.14 2.21
N ARG A 397 22.17 0.27 2.85
CA ARG A 397 23.47 0.05 2.20
C ARG A 397 24.18 -1.16 2.78
N SER A 398 25.17 -1.68 2.06
CA SER A 398 26.06 -2.74 2.54
C SER A 398 25.33 -3.95 3.14
N LEU A 399 24.23 -4.39 2.51
CA LEU A 399 23.45 -5.55 2.93
C LEU A 399 24.33 -6.80 3.01
N ARG A 400 24.22 -7.52 4.13
CA ARG A 400 25.01 -8.71 4.45
C ARG A 400 24.17 -9.84 5.03
N ILE A 401 24.60 -11.06 4.76
CA ILE A 401 24.09 -12.31 5.35
C ILE A 401 25.27 -13.00 6.03
N ASP A 402 25.18 -13.24 7.34
CA ASP A 402 26.27 -13.81 8.16
C ASP A 402 27.62 -13.10 7.91
N ARG A 403 27.59 -11.75 7.89
CA ARG A 403 28.72 -10.84 7.63
C ARG A 403 29.29 -10.89 6.21
N LYS A 404 28.81 -11.76 5.32
CA LYS A 404 29.19 -11.78 3.90
C LYS A 404 28.30 -10.83 3.11
N GLN A 405 28.85 -10.20 2.07
CA GLN A 405 28.11 -9.28 1.22
C GLN A 405 26.97 -10.01 0.49
N ALA A 406 25.75 -9.49 0.59
CA ALA A 406 24.56 -10.11 0.02
C ALA A 406 24.44 -9.92 -1.50
N SER A 407 25.14 -8.96 -2.10
CA SER A 407 25.14 -8.74 -3.55
C SER A 407 25.95 -9.77 -4.35
N SER A 408 26.52 -10.76 -3.67
CA SER A 408 27.21 -11.90 -4.27
C SER A 408 26.46 -13.18 -3.90
N SER A 409 26.48 -14.17 -4.79
CA SER A 409 25.92 -15.49 -4.48
C SER A 409 26.74 -16.16 -3.39
N ASN A 410 26.07 -16.70 -2.37
CA ASN A 410 26.70 -17.33 -1.22
C ASN A 410 25.93 -18.57 -0.75
N GLU A 411 26.60 -19.45 -0.02
CA GLU A 411 25.95 -20.47 0.80
C GLU A 411 25.74 -19.96 2.23
N VAL A 412 24.58 -20.27 2.80
CA VAL A 412 24.16 -19.86 4.14
C VAL A 412 23.85 -21.12 4.95
N GLY A 413 24.80 -21.53 5.80
CA GLY A 413 24.72 -22.80 6.53
C GLY A 413 23.72 -22.83 7.70
N SER A 414 23.12 -21.70 8.07
CA SER A 414 22.14 -21.59 9.15
C SER A 414 20.73 -21.35 8.61
N LEU A 415 19.71 -21.91 9.26
CA LEU A 415 18.30 -21.57 9.01
C LEU A 415 17.89 -20.24 9.67
N HIS A 416 18.75 -19.71 10.54
CA HIS A 416 18.57 -18.45 11.25
C HIS A 416 19.80 -17.56 11.06
N PRO A 417 20.17 -17.20 9.82
CA PRO A 417 21.31 -16.32 9.59
C PRO A 417 21.03 -14.93 10.16
N VAL A 418 22.11 -14.18 10.38
CA VAL A 418 22.01 -12.75 10.72
C VAL A 418 22.00 -11.94 9.43
N ILE A 419 20.93 -11.17 9.23
CA ILE A 419 20.83 -10.17 8.18
C ILE A 419 21.24 -8.84 8.77
N SER A 420 22.18 -8.13 8.14
CA SER A 420 22.68 -6.83 8.62
C SER A 420 22.83 -5.84 7.49
N TRP A 421 22.67 -4.55 7.79
CA TRP A 421 22.76 -3.47 6.81
C TRP A 421 23.24 -2.17 7.47
N VAL A 422 23.69 -1.24 6.63
CA VAL A 422 23.97 0.15 7.00
C VAL A 422 22.74 0.99 6.64
N PRO A 423 22.39 2.03 7.41
CA PRO A 423 21.25 2.89 7.10
C PRO A 423 21.34 3.57 5.73
N PRO A 424 20.18 4.02 5.21
CA PRO A 424 20.11 4.95 4.08
C PRO A 424 21.09 6.11 4.20
N ALA A 425 21.63 6.56 3.07
CA ALA A 425 22.43 7.78 2.98
C ALA A 425 21.54 9.03 2.95
N VAL A 426 20.33 8.91 2.42
CA VAL A 426 19.30 9.96 2.35
C VAL A 426 18.10 9.53 3.18
N GLY A 427 17.56 10.44 3.99
CA GLY A 427 16.41 10.21 4.86
C GLY A 427 16.74 9.43 6.14
N LYS A 428 15.78 9.40 7.07
CA LYS A 428 15.89 8.63 8.31
C LYS A 428 14.66 7.70 8.42
N PRO A 429 14.85 6.38 8.38
CA PRO A 429 13.73 5.47 8.45
C PRO A 429 13.09 5.45 9.84
N THR A 430 11.76 5.41 9.88
CA THR A 430 10.95 5.07 11.06
C THR A 430 11.02 3.57 11.35
N GLY A 431 11.15 2.74 10.30
CA GLY A 431 11.22 1.29 10.42
C GLY A 431 11.89 0.64 9.20
N TYR A 432 12.07 -0.67 9.28
CA TYR A 432 12.46 -1.49 8.13
C TYR A 432 11.51 -2.68 7.98
N GLU A 433 11.39 -3.14 6.74
CA GLU A 433 10.79 -4.43 6.40
C GLU A 433 11.90 -5.34 5.84
N VAL A 434 12.11 -6.50 6.45
CA VAL A 434 12.95 -7.56 5.90
C VAL A 434 12.06 -8.65 5.31
N ARG A 435 12.22 -8.91 4.01
CA ARG A 435 11.48 -9.94 3.28
C ARG A 435 12.42 -11.02 2.79
N VAL A 436 12.05 -12.27 3.02
CA VAL A 436 12.74 -13.45 2.48
C VAL A 436 11.89 -14.03 1.37
N THR A 437 12.49 -14.26 0.22
CA THR A 437 11.78 -14.81 -0.94
C THR A 437 12.48 -16.06 -1.41
N ARG A 438 11.73 -17.16 -1.50
CA ARG A 438 12.19 -18.44 -2.03
C ARG A 438 11.97 -18.48 -3.53
N ILE A 439 12.91 -19.08 -4.24
CA ILE A 439 12.82 -19.33 -5.67
C ILE A 439 12.53 -20.79 -5.92
N HIS A 440 11.50 -21.07 -6.71
CA HIS A 440 11.24 -22.40 -7.21
C HIS A 440 12.17 -22.67 -8.42
N PRO A 441 13.19 -23.54 -8.29
CA PRO A 441 14.29 -23.61 -9.25
C PRO A 441 13.88 -24.09 -10.65
N ARG A 442 12.76 -24.83 -10.77
CA ARG A 442 12.28 -25.33 -12.06
C ARG A 442 11.34 -24.37 -12.79
N LEU A 443 10.60 -23.56 -12.04
CA LEU A 443 9.53 -22.72 -12.60
C LEU A 443 9.95 -21.24 -12.63
N GLY A 444 11.05 -20.87 -11.98
CA GLY A 444 11.45 -19.47 -11.79
C GLY A 444 10.48 -18.66 -10.93
N LEU A 445 9.48 -19.33 -10.31
CA LEU A 445 8.48 -18.68 -9.47
C LEU A 445 9.10 -18.23 -8.14
N THR A 446 8.62 -17.10 -7.65
CA THR A 446 9.02 -16.54 -6.36
C THR A 446 7.91 -16.76 -5.33
N LEU A 447 8.28 -17.18 -4.12
CA LEU A 447 7.37 -17.40 -2.99
C LEU A 447 7.81 -16.52 -1.84
N ASN A 448 6.92 -15.64 -1.35
CA ASN A 448 7.19 -14.83 -0.18
C ASN A 448 7.16 -15.73 1.08
N MET A 449 8.27 -15.78 1.82
CA MET A 449 8.38 -16.53 3.08
C MET A 449 7.96 -15.70 4.30
N GLY A 450 7.31 -14.55 4.06
CA GLY A 450 6.79 -13.63 5.04
C GLY A 450 7.68 -12.40 5.24
N ASN A 451 7.10 -11.39 5.87
CA ASN A 451 7.75 -10.11 6.13
C ASN A 451 8.16 -10.02 7.61
N ILE A 452 9.19 -9.23 7.92
CA ILE A 452 9.63 -8.94 9.27
C ILE A 452 9.71 -7.42 9.42
N TYR A 453 8.84 -6.83 10.24
CA TYR A 453 8.90 -5.40 10.54
C TYR A 453 9.75 -5.15 11.78
N VAL A 454 10.65 -4.17 11.70
CA VAL A 454 11.55 -3.81 12.81
C VAL A 454 11.66 -2.30 12.99
N PRO A 455 11.93 -1.81 14.21
CA PRO A 455 12.17 -0.39 14.46
C PRO A 455 13.30 0.21 13.61
N GLY A 456 13.17 1.51 13.32
CA GLY A 456 14.13 2.27 12.52
C GLY A 456 15.50 2.44 13.17
N SER A 457 15.69 1.98 14.41
CA SER A 457 16.96 1.87 15.13
C SER A 457 17.70 0.55 14.83
N VAL A 458 16.99 -0.50 14.39
CA VAL A 458 17.55 -1.84 14.14
C VAL A 458 18.43 -1.84 12.88
N ARG A 459 19.59 -2.48 12.96
CA ARG A 459 20.60 -2.56 11.88
C ARG A 459 20.96 -3.98 11.50
N GLU A 460 20.58 -4.92 12.34
CA GLU A 460 20.75 -6.34 12.12
C GLU A 460 19.64 -7.10 12.83
N LEU A 461 19.27 -8.24 12.27
CA LEU A 461 18.34 -9.16 12.91
C LEU A 461 18.70 -10.59 12.56
N ARG A 462 18.41 -11.51 13.48
CA ARG A 462 18.50 -12.96 13.23
C ARG A 462 17.16 -13.45 12.70
N LEU A 463 17.15 -14.11 11.55
CA LEU A 463 15.88 -14.60 10.97
C LEU A 463 15.15 -15.55 11.94
N PRO A 464 13.87 -15.29 12.25
CA PRO A 464 13.07 -16.15 13.11
C PRO A 464 12.79 -17.50 12.42
N PRO A 465 12.33 -18.52 13.16
CA PRO A 465 12.03 -19.82 12.59
C PRO A 465 11.00 -19.80 11.46
N GLY A 466 11.21 -20.65 10.45
CA GLY A 466 10.30 -20.80 9.32
C GLY A 466 10.54 -19.84 8.15
N LYS A 467 11.59 -19.00 8.17
CA LYS A 467 11.93 -18.14 7.03
C LYS A 467 12.74 -18.83 5.94
N LEU A 468 13.53 -19.83 6.31
CA LEU A 468 14.39 -20.59 5.41
C LEU A 468 14.16 -22.09 5.55
N GLU A 469 14.40 -22.82 4.47
CA GLU A 469 14.39 -24.29 4.41
C GLU A 469 15.64 -24.77 3.68
N ARG A 470 16.15 -25.94 4.07
CA ARG A 470 17.30 -26.57 3.39
C ARG A 470 16.95 -26.97 1.96
N GLY A 471 17.96 -26.99 1.10
CA GLY A 471 17.82 -27.33 -0.31
C GLY A 471 17.12 -26.25 -1.16
N THR A 472 17.00 -25.02 -0.66
CA THR A 472 16.28 -23.94 -1.36
C THR A 472 17.18 -22.78 -1.75
N TYR A 473 16.89 -22.16 -2.90
CA TYR A 473 17.45 -20.87 -3.30
C TYR A 473 16.55 -19.75 -2.83
N ASN A 474 17.16 -18.72 -2.24
CA ASN A 474 16.44 -17.59 -1.68
C ASN A 474 17.16 -16.29 -2.02
N PHE A 475 16.47 -15.16 -1.86
CA PHE A 475 17.11 -13.86 -1.71
C PHE A 475 16.44 -13.08 -0.58
N VAL A 476 17.16 -12.12 -0.01
CA VAL A 476 16.66 -11.22 1.03
C VAL A 476 16.54 -9.82 0.46
N LYS A 477 15.46 -9.13 0.82
CA LYS A 477 15.24 -7.71 0.58
C LYS A 477 15.09 -6.99 1.92
N VAL A 478 15.73 -5.84 2.07
CA VAL A 478 15.55 -4.93 3.20
C VAL A 478 15.03 -3.60 2.66
N THR A 479 13.83 -3.25 3.06
CA THR A 479 13.16 -2.00 2.69
C THR A 479 13.29 -1.03 3.86
N ALA A 480 13.92 0.13 3.65
CA ALA A 480 13.81 1.26 4.57
C ALA A 480 12.43 1.91 4.40
N ILE A 481 11.80 2.29 5.51
CA ILE A 481 10.48 2.92 5.52
C ILE A 481 10.57 4.20 6.36
N GLU A 482 10.18 5.33 5.78
CA GLU A 482 9.95 6.60 6.46
C GLU A 482 8.44 6.89 6.43
N ALA A 483 7.83 6.80 7.60
CA ALA A 483 6.42 7.12 7.84
C ALA A 483 6.36 7.79 9.22
N PRO A 484 6.36 9.13 9.32
CA PRO A 484 6.56 9.85 10.58
C PRO A 484 5.54 9.52 11.69
N HIS A 485 4.34 9.08 11.32
CA HIS A 485 3.24 8.75 12.23
C HIS A 485 3.07 7.26 12.49
N TRP A 486 3.96 6.42 11.95
CA TRP A 486 3.85 4.98 12.09
C TRP A 486 4.55 4.47 13.36
N ASP A 487 3.76 3.87 14.25
CA ASP A 487 4.26 3.13 15.40
C ASP A 487 4.46 1.64 15.04
N VAL A 488 5.69 1.30 14.65
CA VAL A 488 6.08 -0.07 14.30
C VAL A 488 6.02 -1.06 15.46
N GLU A 489 6.12 -0.60 16.71
CA GLU A 489 6.14 -1.50 17.87
C GLU A 489 4.72 -1.82 18.35
N HIS A 490 3.81 -0.84 18.35
CA HIS A 490 2.46 -1.01 18.88
C HIS A 490 1.40 -1.21 17.79
N ALA A 491 1.60 -0.68 16.57
CA ALA A 491 0.65 -0.77 15.45
C ALA A 491 1.36 -1.09 14.12
N PRO A 492 2.10 -2.20 14.04
CA PRO A 492 3.01 -2.50 12.92
C PRO A 492 2.34 -2.61 11.54
N LEU A 493 1.05 -2.94 11.49
CA LEU A 493 0.35 -3.23 10.23
C LEU A 493 -0.29 -2.00 9.59
N ARG A 494 -0.18 -0.81 10.20
CA ARG A 494 -0.73 0.45 9.68
C ARG A 494 0.26 1.29 8.86
N THR A 495 1.32 0.67 8.36
CA THR A 495 2.39 1.32 7.58
C THR A 495 1.86 2.10 6.38
N LEU A 496 1.15 1.41 5.49
CA LEU A 496 0.67 1.95 4.22
C LEU A 496 -0.51 2.91 4.38
N GLU A 497 -1.04 3.00 5.59
CA GLU A 497 -2.10 3.94 5.96
C GLU A 497 -1.51 5.30 6.34
N SER A 498 -0.21 5.40 6.59
CA SER A 498 0.42 6.68 6.95
C SER A 498 0.69 7.54 5.72
N VAL A 499 0.38 8.84 5.80
CA VAL A 499 0.79 9.84 4.81
C VAL A 499 1.53 10.97 5.56
N PRO A 500 2.73 11.38 5.13
CA PRO A 500 3.50 10.85 4.02
C PRO A 500 4.13 9.46 4.33
N TYR A 501 4.35 8.69 3.27
CA TYR A 501 5.05 7.41 3.31
C TYR A 501 6.13 7.40 2.22
N HIS A 502 7.35 7.01 2.58
CA HIS A 502 8.42 6.73 1.61
C HIS A 502 9.07 5.39 1.94
N SER A 503 9.40 4.61 0.92
CA SER A 503 10.19 3.40 1.09
C SER A 503 11.19 3.18 -0.04
N ALA A 504 12.35 2.62 0.30
CA ALA A 504 13.40 2.31 -0.65
C ALA A 504 14.08 0.99 -0.26
N ALA A 505 14.27 0.09 -1.22
CA ALA A 505 14.70 -1.27 -0.95
C ALA A 505 16.07 -1.61 -1.53
N ALA A 506 16.90 -2.23 -0.68
CA ALA A 506 18.10 -2.94 -1.09
C ALA A 506 17.82 -4.45 -1.07
N PHE A 507 18.45 -5.18 -1.97
CA PHE A 507 18.22 -6.61 -2.11
C PHE A 507 19.51 -7.37 -2.41
N GLY A 508 19.56 -8.62 -1.98
CA GLY A 508 20.68 -9.52 -2.25
C GLY A 508 20.56 -10.23 -3.60
N SER A 509 21.67 -10.84 -4.01
CA SER A 509 21.70 -11.91 -5.00
C SER A 509 21.12 -13.21 -4.41
N LEU A 510 20.94 -14.22 -5.27
CA LEU A 510 20.53 -15.55 -4.83
C LEU A 510 21.56 -16.14 -3.85
N PHE A 511 21.08 -16.78 -2.79
CA PHE A 511 21.89 -17.59 -1.90
C PHE A 511 21.24 -18.96 -1.71
N PHE A 512 22.07 -19.96 -1.43
CA PHE A 512 21.65 -21.34 -1.23
C PHE A 512 21.73 -21.71 0.25
N VAL A 513 20.74 -22.47 0.73
CA VAL A 513 20.72 -23.05 2.07
C VAL A 513 20.94 -24.55 1.92
N PRO A 514 22.12 -25.09 2.27
CA PRO A 514 22.46 -26.50 2.04
C PRO A 514 21.67 -27.49 2.91
#